data_AF-A0A949ZDP1-F1
#
_entry.id   AF-A0A949ZDP1-F1
#
_cell.length_a   1.000
_cell.length_b   1.000
_cell.length_c   1.000
_cell.angle_alpha   90.00
_cell.angle_beta   90.00
_cell.angle_gamma   90.00
#
_symmetry.space_group_name_H-M   'P 1'
#
loop_
_entity.id
_entity.type
_entity.pdbx_description
1 polymer ?
#
loop_
_entity_poly.entity_id
_entity_poly.type
_entity_poly.pdbx_seq_one_letter_code
_entity_poly.pdbx_strand_id
1 'polypeptide(L)'
;MTANGNSAVNGAAIGNGGDTVSPQVTIIAATIDGNTTATPRLAAPQRAVSSGGAAVFTDQGPITVGQSILFSNTNNGSVQECLTSGTGSVVSSGYNLADDTTCGFTSTGDVQDASQDPQLSPLAQNAWTLDSGSGPPEVGAANGDPPLTTQAIAQTSPALNTGPSSGCPATDARGVSRPQPQAGRCDKGAFEALIPIPVPSTGVAQSAAQSNAVPVGLGISVAGVGAALAVIAFIAAPRRRRRSG
;
A
#
# COMPACT_ATOMS: atom_id res chain seq x y z
N MET A 1 11.01 -0.39 -2.34
CA MET A 1 10.66 -1.44 -3.34
C MET A 1 9.67 -2.42 -2.74
N THR A 2 8.90 -3.15 -3.54
CA THR A 2 8.05 -4.26 -3.06
C THR A 2 8.56 -5.60 -3.62
N ALA A 3 8.71 -6.61 -2.76
CA ALA A 3 9.03 -7.99 -3.14
C ALA A 3 8.00 -8.92 -2.51
N ASN A 4 7.06 -9.40 -3.32
CA ASN A 4 5.90 -10.17 -2.87
C ASN A 4 5.80 -11.52 -3.61
N GLY A 5 5.48 -12.59 -2.86
CA GLY A 5 5.10 -13.88 -3.45
C GLY A 5 6.21 -14.62 -4.20
N ASN A 6 7.48 -14.30 -3.95
CA ASN A 6 8.61 -15.00 -4.56
C ASN A 6 8.83 -16.35 -3.89
N SER A 7 9.39 -17.32 -4.64
CA SER A 7 9.85 -18.59 -4.07
C SER A 7 11.24 -18.96 -4.56
N ALA A 8 12.11 -19.35 -3.63
CA ALA A 8 13.48 -19.76 -3.90
C ALA A 8 13.95 -20.82 -2.90
N VAL A 9 15.15 -21.35 -3.12
CA VAL A 9 15.81 -22.24 -2.14
C VAL A 9 16.42 -21.42 -0.99
N ASN A 10 17.00 -20.26 -1.30
CA ASN A 10 17.61 -19.34 -0.35
C ASN A 10 17.23 -17.89 -0.68
N GLY A 11 16.90 -17.07 0.32
CA GLY A 11 16.69 -15.63 0.14
C GLY A 11 15.61 -15.31 -0.88
N ALA A 12 14.38 -15.79 -0.65
CA ALA A 12 13.34 -15.74 -1.68
C ALA A 12 13.04 -14.31 -2.17
N ALA A 13 13.24 -13.29 -1.33
CA ALA A 13 13.31 -11.91 -1.80
C ALA A 13 14.75 -11.39 -1.97
N ILE A 14 15.56 -11.40 -0.89
CA ILE A 14 16.94 -10.86 -0.92
C ILE A 14 17.94 -11.90 -0.40
N GLY A 15 18.96 -12.19 -1.22
CA GLY A 15 20.10 -13.01 -0.84
C GLY A 15 21.41 -12.23 -0.97
N ASN A 16 22.23 -12.21 0.08
CA ASN A 16 23.59 -11.69 0.06
C ASN A 16 24.60 -12.80 0.35
N GLY A 17 25.16 -13.35 -0.71
CA GLY A 17 26.18 -14.40 -0.67
C GLY A 17 26.86 -14.58 -2.03
N GLY A 18 27.97 -15.31 -2.07
CA GLY A 18 28.51 -15.83 -3.34
C GLY A 18 29.97 -15.55 -3.69
N ASP A 19 30.73 -14.69 -3.01
CA ASP A 19 32.20 -14.62 -3.18
C ASP A 19 32.93 -13.91 -2.02
N THR A 20 34.27 -13.85 -2.12
CA THR A 20 35.24 -13.29 -1.15
C THR A 20 35.11 -11.79 -0.86
N VAL A 21 34.23 -11.06 -1.56
CA VAL A 21 34.01 -9.63 -1.30
C VAL A 21 32.72 -9.49 -0.53
N SER A 22 32.77 -9.13 0.75
CA SER A 22 31.58 -8.92 1.58
C SER A 22 30.74 -7.74 1.07
N PRO A 23 29.67 -7.96 0.27
CA PRO A 23 28.91 -6.86 -0.30
C PRO A 23 28.04 -6.25 0.80
N GLN A 24 27.96 -4.93 0.81
CA GLN A 24 27.05 -4.21 1.72
C GLN A 24 25.74 -4.01 0.98
N VAL A 25 24.65 -4.59 1.47
CA VAL A 25 23.30 -4.35 0.92
C VAL A 25 22.55 -3.43 1.88
N THR A 26 21.90 -2.39 1.35
CA THR A 26 21.01 -1.53 2.13
C THR A 26 19.58 -1.67 1.63
N ILE A 27 18.68 -2.00 2.53
CA ILE A 27 17.24 -2.07 2.31
C ILE A 27 16.62 -0.93 3.11
N ILE A 28 15.95 -0.01 2.43
CA ILE A 28 15.28 1.13 3.06
C ILE A 28 13.91 1.32 2.45
N ALA A 29 12.89 1.56 3.29
CA ALA A 29 11.51 1.78 2.86
C ALA A 29 11.04 0.70 1.86
N ALA A 30 11.24 -0.57 2.22
CA ALA A 30 10.86 -1.72 1.41
C ALA A 30 9.73 -2.51 2.06
N THR A 31 8.84 -3.07 1.25
CA THR A 31 7.84 -4.06 1.68
C THR A 31 8.25 -5.39 1.10
N ILE A 32 8.59 -6.34 1.97
CA ILE A 32 8.99 -7.70 1.60
C ILE A 32 8.02 -8.64 2.31
N ASP A 33 7.11 -9.27 1.58
CA ASP A 33 6.04 -10.05 2.19
C ASP A 33 5.64 -11.29 1.38
N GLY A 34 5.09 -12.29 2.06
CA GLY A 34 4.54 -13.48 1.39
C GLY A 34 5.56 -14.29 0.57
N ASN A 35 6.86 -14.07 0.75
CA ASN A 35 7.90 -14.84 0.07
C ASN A 35 8.10 -16.17 0.79
N THR A 36 8.40 -17.24 0.05
CA THR A 36 8.53 -18.57 0.62
C THR A 36 9.80 -19.27 0.18
N THR A 37 10.63 -19.69 1.14
CA THR A 37 11.66 -20.68 0.88
C THR A 37 11.15 -22.07 1.19
N ALA A 38 11.46 -23.01 0.32
CA ALA A 38 11.20 -24.43 0.54
C ALA A 38 12.49 -25.21 0.29
N THR A 39 12.75 -26.23 1.10
CA THR A 39 13.62 -27.31 0.63
C THR A 39 12.99 -27.84 -0.65
N PRO A 40 13.69 -27.91 -1.80
CA PRO A 40 13.12 -28.58 -2.94
C PRO A 40 12.82 -30.01 -2.49
N ARG A 41 11.57 -30.47 -2.66
CA ARG A 41 11.16 -31.85 -2.41
C ARG A 41 11.84 -32.73 -3.47
N LEU A 42 13.15 -32.90 -3.36
CA LEU A 42 13.93 -33.81 -4.18
C LEU A 42 13.88 -35.16 -3.49
N ALA A 43 13.34 -36.16 -4.20
CA ALA A 43 13.29 -37.54 -3.77
C ALA A 43 14.69 -38.19 -3.85
N ALA A 44 15.67 -37.79 -3.03
CA ALA A 44 16.99 -38.45 -2.89
C ALA A 44 17.83 -37.74 -1.80
N PRO A 45 18.85 -38.39 -1.20
CA PRO A 45 19.50 -37.89 0.01
C PRO A 45 20.53 -36.81 -0.34
N GLN A 46 20.07 -35.61 -0.68
CA GLN A 46 20.95 -34.45 -0.58
C GLN A 46 20.87 -33.91 0.84
N ARG A 47 22.05 -33.68 1.42
CA ARG A 47 22.25 -32.99 2.70
C ARG A 47 21.27 -31.82 2.74
N ALA A 48 20.46 -31.74 3.79
CA ALA A 48 19.62 -30.60 4.07
C ALA A 48 20.51 -29.35 4.04
N VAL A 49 20.56 -28.66 2.91
CA VAL A 49 20.99 -27.27 2.89
C VAL A 49 19.91 -26.55 3.67
N SER A 50 20.31 -25.97 4.79
CA SER A 50 19.48 -25.11 5.61
C SER A 50 18.74 -24.17 4.67
N SER A 51 17.42 -24.33 4.53
CA SER A 51 16.61 -23.42 3.72
C SER A 51 16.92 -22.00 4.15
N GLY A 52 17.28 -21.12 3.20
CA GLY A 52 17.61 -19.72 3.50
C GLY A 52 16.40 -18.95 4.04
N GLY A 53 16.64 -17.81 4.69
CA GLY A 53 15.57 -16.92 5.17
C GLY A 53 14.67 -16.48 4.03
N ALA A 54 13.37 -16.32 4.28
CA ALA A 54 12.40 -16.14 3.22
C ALA A 54 12.32 -14.69 2.73
N ALA A 55 12.40 -13.71 3.63
CA ALA A 55 12.59 -12.32 3.23
C ALA A 55 14.05 -12.04 2.91
N VAL A 56 14.93 -12.33 3.87
CA VAL A 56 16.36 -11.96 3.80
C VAL A 56 17.25 -13.14 4.18
N PHE A 57 18.21 -13.44 3.32
CA PHE A 57 19.28 -14.39 3.59
C PHE A 57 20.64 -13.73 3.41
N THR A 58 21.56 -13.95 4.34
CA THR A 58 22.97 -13.59 4.15
C THR A 58 23.90 -14.62 4.76
N ASP A 59 24.94 -15.00 4.00
CA ASP A 59 26.04 -15.84 4.48
C ASP A 59 27.38 -15.10 4.53
N GLN A 60 27.46 -13.92 3.89
CA GLN A 60 28.59 -13.01 3.87
C GLN A 60 28.13 -11.56 3.87
N GLY A 61 28.88 -10.70 4.58
CA GLY A 61 28.63 -9.25 4.61
C GLY A 61 27.34 -8.83 5.33
N PRO A 62 27.22 -7.56 5.74
CA PRO A 62 26.03 -7.07 6.38
C PRO A 62 24.96 -6.66 5.36
N ILE A 63 23.71 -6.94 5.72
CA ILE A 63 22.53 -6.32 5.14
C ILE A 63 22.01 -5.32 6.16
N THR A 64 21.98 -4.04 5.81
CA THR A 64 21.39 -2.98 6.64
C THR A 64 19.94 -2.78 6.25
N VAL A 65 19.01 -2.82 7.21
CA VAL A 65 17.56 -2.69 6.98
C VAL A 65 17.00 -1.54 7.82
N GLY A 66 16.26 -0.63 7.21
CA GLY A 66 15.58 0.46 7.92
C GLY A 66 14.23 0.81 7.31
N GLN A 67 13.30 1.30 8.16
CA GLN A 67 11.98 1.80 7.71
C GLN A 67 11.21 0.78 6.84
N SER A 68 11.43 -0.52 7.02
CA SER A 68 10.94 -1.56 6.10
C SER A 68 9.94 -2.49 6.78
N ILE A 69 9.09 -3.13 5.98
CA ILE A 69 8.15 -4.17 6.39
C ILE A 69 8.68 -5.50 5.87
N LEU A 70 8.88 -6.46 6.77
CA LEU A 70 9.25 -7.84 6.49
C LEU A 70 8.17 -8.72 7.14
N PHE A 71 7.20 -9.24 6.39
CA PHE A 71 6.02 -9.85 7.01
C PHE A 71 5.49 -11.05 6.24
N SER A 72 5.02 -12.08 6.94
CA SER A 72 4.44 -13.30 6.34
C SER A 72 5.37 -14.01 5.37
N ASN A 73 6.68 -13.88 5.54
CA ASN A 73 7.66 -14.64 4.77
C ASN A 73 7.90 -15.97 5.47
N THR A 74 7.85 -17.08 4.73
CA THR A 74 7.90 -18.42 5.33
C THR A 74 9.06 -19.26 4.83
N ASN A 75 9.74 -19.91 5.76
CA ASN A 75 10.68 -20.99 5.49
C ASN A 75 10.02 -22.32 5.85
N ASN A 76 9.84 -23.18 4.84
CA ASN A 76 9.22 -24.49 5.02
C ASN A 76 7.87 -24.41 5.76
N GLY A 77 7.07 -23.39 5.43
CA GLY A 77 5.75 -23.14 6.02
C GLY A 77 5.75 -22.53 7.42
N SER A 78 6.91 -22.23 8.02
CA SER A 78 7.01 -21.48 9.27
C SER A 78 7.45 -20.05 9.00
N VAL A 79 6.92 -19.06 9.73
CA VAL A 79 7.37 -17.66 9.60
C VAL A 79 8.86 -17.59 9.90
N GLN A 80 9.62 -17.04 8.96
CA GLN A 80 11.04 -16.75 9.09
C GLN A 80 11.42 -15.61 8.16
N GLU A 81 11.54 -14.42 8.73
CA GLU A 81 11.89 -13.22 8.00
C GLU A 81 13.37 -13.22 7.57
N CYS A 82 14.28 -13.44 8.51
CA CYS A 82 15.72 -13.43 8.27
C CYS A 82 16.39 -14.76 8.60
N LEU A 83 17.44 -15.08 7.83
CA LEU A 83 18.44 -16.07 8.21
C LEU A 83 19.84 -15.56 7.92
N THR A 84 20.68 -15.55 8.94
CA THR A 84 22.11 -15.25 8.83
C THR A 84 22.92 -16.52 9.03
N SER A 85 23.96 -16.72 8.22
CA SER A 85 24.95 -17.78 8.42
C SER A 85 26.36 -17.25 8.15
N GLY A 86 27.39 -18.05 8.43
CA GLY A 86 28.77 -17.65 8.16
C GLY A 86 29.16 -16.35 8.88
N THR A 87 29.60 -15.36 8.10
CA THR A 87 29.93 -14.00 8.59
C THR A 87 28.85 -12.97 8.26
N GLY A 88 27.74 -13.41 7.64
CA GLY A 88 26.62 -12.56 7.29
C GLY A 88 25.93 -12.00 8.53
N SER A 89 25.42 -10.78 8.42
CA SER A 89 24.66 -10.15 9.50
C SER A 89 23.52 -9.31 8.95
N VAL A 90 22.42 -9.23 9.70
CA VAL A 90 21.34 -8.28 9.44
C VAL A 90 21.43 -7.19 10.51
N VAL A 91 21.54 -5.94 10.09
CA VAL A 91 21.71 -4.78 10.97
C VAL A 91 20.52 -3.85 10.81
N SER A 92 19.87 -3.50 11.92
CA SER A 92 18.76 -2.56 11.88
C SER A 92 19.22 -1.11 11.97
N SER A 93 18.81 -0.29 11.00
CA SER A 93 18.83 1.17 11.06
C SER A 93 17.58 1.77 11.73
N GLY A 94 16.71 0.93 12.31
CA GLY A 94 15.51 1.31 13.02
C GLY A 94 14.25 1.39 12.16
N TYR A 95 13.13 1.52 12.86
CA TYR A 95 11.80 1.69 12.28
C TYR A 95 11.36 0.56 11.35
N ASN A 96 11.81 -0.67 11.58
CA ASN A 96 11.33 -1.84 10.86
C ASN A 96 10.04 -2.39 11.48
N LEU A 97 9.31 -3.20 10.72
CA LEU A 97 8.16 -3.96 11.17
C LEU A 97 8.30 -5.40 10.68
N ALA A 98 8.38 -6.34 11.62
CA ALA A 98 8.42 -7.77 11.36
C ALA A 98 7.41 -8.54 12.23
N ASP A 99 6.93 -9.69 11.73
CA ASP A 99 6.07 -10.63 12.49
C ASP A 99 6.85 -11.66 13.31
N ASP A 100 8.18 -11.66 13.22
CA ASP A 100 9.01 -12.51 14.05
C ASP A 100 10.28 -11.78 14.55
N THR A 101 11.08 -12.52 15.31
CA THR A 101 12.32 -11.99 15.89
C THR A 101 13.59 -12.42 15.15
N THR A 102 13.48 -13.07 14.00
CA THR A 102 14.60 -13.74 13.32
C THR A 102 15.61 -12.74 12.75
N CYS A 103 15.18 -11.50 12.50
CA CYS A 103 16.05 -10.42 12.02
C CYS A 103 16.80 -9.65 13.13
N GLY A 104 16.44 -9.80 14.41
CA GLY A 104 17.13 -9.11 15.51
C GLY A 104 17.00 -7.57 15.53
N PHE A 105 16.09 -6.99 14.75
CA PHE A 105 15.60 -5.60 14.84
C PHE A 105 15.24 -5.12 16.25
N THR A 106 16.19 -4.49 16.93
CA THR A 106 16.04 -3.97 18.30
C THR A 106 16.38 -2.48 18.39
N SER A 107 16.56 -1.83 17.24
CA SER A 107 16.83 -0.40 17.13
C SER A 107 15.55 0.40 17.34
N THR A 108 15.71 1.72 17.50
CA THR A 108 14.59 2.64 17.72
C THR A 108 13.46 2.45 16.71
N GLY A 109 12.24 2.29 17.19
CA GLY A 109 11.02 2.19 16.37
C GLY A 109 10.83 0.85 15.66
N ASP A 110 11.76 -0.10 15.83
CA ASP A 110 11.57 -1.47 15.37
C ASP A 110 10.42 -2.15 16.11
N VAL A 111 9.72 -3.02 15.40
CA VAL A 111 8.65 -3.87 15.93
C VAL A 111 8.87 -5.28 15.38
N GLN A 112 8.77 -6.28 16.25
CA GLN A 112 8.95 -7.70 15.96
C GLN A 112 7.82 -8.51 16.60
N ASP A 113 6.60 -8.29 16.14
CA ASP A 113 5.40 -8.85 16.77
C ASP A 113 4.36 -9.19 15.70
N ALA A 114 4.04 -10.47 15.58
CA ALA A 114 3.02 -10.98 14.66
C ALA A 114 1.63 -10.36 14.85
N SER A 115 1.34 -9.80 16.04
CA SER A 115 0.08 -9.08 16.29
C SER A 115 0.01 -7.72 15.58
N GLN A 116 1.14 -7.20 15.13
CA GLN A 116 1.27 -5.90 14.48
C GLN A 116 1.18 -6.05 12.95
N ASP A 117 0.10 -6.65 12.48
CA ASP A 117 -0.19 -6.82 11.05
C ASP A 117 -0.08 -5.48 10.30
N PRO A 118 0.79 -5.36 9.27
CA PRO A 118 0.92 -4.15 8.47
C PRO A 118 -0.34 -3.78 7.69
N GLN A 119 -1.37 -4.63 7.65
CA GLN A 119 -2.63 -4.40 6.96
C GLN A 119 -2.40 -4.03 5.48
N LEU A 120 -1.56 -4.84 4.82
CA LEU A 120 -1.22 -4.68 3.42
C LEU A 120 -2.42 -5.05 2.55
N SER A 121 -2.77 -4.14 1.63
CA SER A 121 -3.69 -4.43 0.54
C SER A 121 -3.03 -5.35 -0.49
N PRO A 122 -3.81 -6.00 -1.38
CA PRO A 122 -3.25 -6.79 -2.48
C PRO A 122 -2.28 -5.96 -3.35
N LEU A 123 -1.32 -6.65 -3.96
CA LEU A 123 -0.37 -6.05 -4.90
C LEU A 123 -1.13 -5.43 -6.08
N ALA A 124 -0.99 -4.13 -6.29
CA ALA A 124 -1.71 -3.39 -7.31
C ALA A 124 -0.92 -2.18 -7.82
N GLN A 125 -1.35 -1.65 -8.96
CA GLN A 125 -0.91 -0.34 -9.45
C GLN A 125 -1.60 0.73 -8.58
N ASN A 126 -1.02 1.02 -7.42
CA ASN A 126 -1.54 2.06 -6.54
C ASN A 126 -1.13 3.47 -7.01
N ALA A 127 -1.34 3.74 -8.30
CA ALA A 127 -1.02 5.02 -8.92
C ALA A 127 -1.81 6.13 -8.21
N TRP A 128 -1.17 7.30 -8.05
CA TRP A 128 -1.85 8.49 -7.57
C TRP A 128 -1.80 9.56 -8.66
N THR A 129 -2.97 10.05 -9.04
CA THR A 129 -3.11 11.27 -9.84
C THR A 129 -3.26 12.46 -8.90
N LEU A 130 -2.36 13.43 -8.99
CA LEU A 130 -2.65 14.77 -8.44
C LEU A 130 -3.90 15.33 -9.15
N ASP A 131 -4.66 16.19 -8.47
CA ASP A 131 -5.85 16.89 -9.01
C ASP A 131 -5.55 17.65 -10.33
N SER A 132 -4.28 17.94 -10.59
CA SER A 132 -3.77 18.45 -11.88
C SER A 132 -3.70 17.41 -13.02
N GLY A 133 -4.24 16.21 -12.83
CA GLY A 133 -4.14 15.09 -13.79
C GLY A 133 -2.71 14.57 -13.99
N SER A 134 -1.75 15.05 -13.19
CA SER A 134 -0.33 14.75 -13.27
C SER A 134 0.07 13.99 -12.02
N GLY A 135 -0.14 12.68 -12.01
CA GLY A 135 0.61 11.80 -11.11
C GLY A 135 2.08 11.78 -11.50
N PRO A 136 3.00 11.27 -10.64
CA PRO A 136 4.29 10.83 -11.15
C PRO A 136 4.05 9.90 -12.35
N PRO A 137 4.89 9.94 -13.40
CA PRO A 137 4.78 8.96 -14.48
C PRO A 137 4.74 7.58 -13.86
N GLU A 138 3.87 6.68 -14.35
CA GLU A 138 3.85 5.28 -13.90
C GLU A 138 5.29 4.77 -13.92
N VAL A 139 5.90 4.68 -12.74
CA VAL A 139 7.29 4.26 -12.61
C VAL A 139 7.32 2.82 -13.11
N GLY A 140 8.20 2.53 -14.07
CA GLY A 140 8.29 1.21 -14.67
C GLY A 140 7.35 0.93 -15.86
N ALA A 141 6.60 1.90 -16.39
CA ALA A 141 5.89 1.73 -17.67
C ALA A 141 6.71 2.16 -18.91
N ALA A 142 7.93 2.65 -18.70
CA ALA A 142 8.80 3.06 -19.80
C ALA A 142 9.22 1.83 -20.64
N ASN A 143 9.32 2.00 -21.97
CA ASN A 143 9.80 0.97 -22.89
C ASN A 143 9.03 -0.37 -22.92
N GLY A 144 7.78 -0.39 -22.43
CA GLY A 144 6.96 -1.61 -22.41
C GLY A 144 7.18 -2.50 -21.18
N ASP A 145 7.90 -2.01 -20.17
CA ASP A 145 7.99 -2.67 -18.88
C ASP A 145 6.61 -2.68 -18.17
N PRO A 146 6.30 -3.73 -17.37
CA PRO A 146 5.09 -3.75 -16.57
C PRO A 146 5.09 -2.60 -15.55
N PRO A 147 3.97 -1.90 -15.37
CA PRO A 147 3.87 -0.81 -14.40
C PRO A 147 4.20 -1.31 -12.99
N LEU A 148 4.92 -0.48 -12.24
CA LEU A 148 5.29 -0.79 -10.87
C LEU A 148 4.04 -1.02 -10.01
N THR A 149 4.06 -2.12 -9.26
CA THR A 149 3.04 -2.45 -8.28
C THR A 149 3.60 -2.34 -6.86
N THR A 150 2.72 -1.97 -5.93
CA THR A 150 3.02 -1.88 -4.49
C THR A 150 1.84 -2.43 -3.71
N GLN A 151 1.97 -2.54 -2.40
CA GLN A 151 0.86 -2.84 -1.50
C GLN A 151 0.59 -1.61 -0.65
N ALA A 152 -0.64 -1.09 -0.74
CA ALA A 152 -1.09 0.02 0.11
C ALA A 152 -1.27 -0.46 1.55
N ILE A 153 -1.07 0.43 2.52
CA ILE A 153 -1.38 0.17 3.93
C ILE A 153 -2.74 0.79 4.30
N ALA A 154 -3.47 0.14 5.20
CA ALA A 154 -4.70 0.70 5.74
C ALA A 154 -4.44 1.91 6.66
N GLN A 155 -5.45 2.76 6.86
CA GLN A 155 -5.39 3.94 7.74
C GLN A 155 -5.20 3.59 9.24
N THR A 156 -5.39 2.33 9.61
CA THR A 156 -5.17 1.80 10.96
C THR A 156 -3.89 0.99 11.08
N SER A 157 -3.07 0.96 10.03
CA SER A 157 -1.88 0.12 9.97
C SER A 157 -0.85 0.55 11.02
N PRO A 158 -0.17 -0.39 11.70
CA PRO A 158 0.98 -0.09 12.55
C PRO A 158 2.20 0.45 11.77
N ALA A 159 2.18 0.34 10.44
CA ALA A 159 3.20 0.94 9.57
C ALA A 159 2.97 2.45 9.31
N LEU A 160 1.76 2.96 9.56
CA LEU A 160 1.36 4.32 9.21
C LEU A 160 1.95 5.35 10.19
N ASN A 161 2.66 6.36 9.69
CA ASN A 161 3.28 7.46 10.44
C ASN A 161 4.20 7.02 11.60
N THR A 162 4.80 5.83 11.53
CA THR A 162 5.65 5.31 12.61
C THR A 162 7.15 5.44 12.32
N GLY A 163 7.54 5.77 11.09
CA GLY A 163 8.91 6.08 10.71
C GLY A 163 9.42 7.41 11.29
N PRO A 164 10.72 7.73 11.11
CA PRO A 164 11.28 9.01 11.52
C PRO A 164 10.74 10.15 10.65
N SER A 165 10.82 11.39 11.14
CA SER A 165 10.54 12.59 10.33
C SER A 165 11.73 13.04 9.49
N SER A 166 12.94 12.58 9.84
CA SER A 166 14.20 12.83 9.13
C SER A 166 14.81 11.52 8.65
N GLY A 167 15.44 11.53 7.47
CA GLY A 167 16.09 10.33 6.93
C GLY A 167 15.14 9.38 6.18
N CYS A 168 13.93 9.83 5.87
CA CYS A 168 13.10 9.16 4.88
C CYS A 168 13.71 9.32 3.48
N PRO A 169 13.61 8.29 2.63
CA PRO A 169 13.79 8.48 1.21
C PRO A 169 12.88 9.61 0.70
N ALA A 170 13.36 10.40 -0.27
CA ALA A 170 12.62 11.56 -0.78
C ALA A 170 11.24 11.20 -1.32
N THR A 171 11.11 10.00 -1.90
CA THR A 171 9.85 9.45 -2.40
C THR A 171 9.68 8.00 -1.97
N ASP A 172 8.45 7.52 -2.00
CA ASP A 172 8.13 6.10 -1.99
C ASP A 172 8.44 5.44 -3.34
N ALA A 173 8.14 4.14 -3.48
CA ALA A 173 8.46 3.40 -4.70
C ALA A 173 7.74 3.94 -5.95
N ARG A 174 6.57 4.57 -5.78
CA ARG A 174 5.75 5.15 -6.85
C ARG A 174 6.18 6.56 -7.24
N GLY A 175 7.12 7.15 -6.51
CA GLY A 175 7.51 8.55 -6.68
C GLY A 175 6.69 9.55 -5.86
N VAL A 176 5.85 9.09 -4.91
CA VAL A 176 5.12 9.99 -3.99
C VAL A 176 6.08 10.53 -2.94
N SER A 177 6.18 11.85 -2.79
CA SER A 177 7.04 12.51 -1.81
C SER A 177 6.77 12.04 -0.39
N ARG A 178 7.81 11.89 0.44
CA ARG A 178 7.69 11.54 1.87
C ARG A 178 8.18 12.68 2.79
N PRO A 179 7.65 12.82 4.02
CA PRO A 179 6.43 12.18 4.55
C PRO A 179 5.14 12.81 3.99
N GLN A 180 4.01 12.11 4.14
CA GLN A 180 2.66 12.64 3.87
C GLN A 180 1.78 12.56 5.14
N PRO A 181 1.28 13.71 5.66
CA PRO A 181 1.48 15.07 5.15
C PRO A 181 2.92 15.56 5.33
N GLN A 182 3.27 16.62 4.60
CA GLN A 182 4.59 17.24 4.71
C GLN A 182 4.90 17.62 6.17
N ALA A 183 6.14 17.41 6.59
CA ALA A 183 6.61 17.57 7.97
C ALA A 183 6.01 16.58 9.00
N GLY A 184 5.28 15.55 8.54
CA GLY A 184 4.84 14.42 9.34
C GLY A 184 5.94 13.38 9.59
N ARG A 185 5.52 12.11 9.71
CA ARG A 185 6.39 10.94 9.82
C ARG A 185 6.16 10.05 8.61
N CYS A 186 7.19 9.34 8.20
CA CYS A 186 7.06 8.45 7.04
C CYS A 186 6.40 7.14 7.43
N ASP A 187 5.76 6.52 6.46
CA ASP A 187 5.27 5.17 6.59
C ASP A 187 6.41 4.17 6.42
N LYS A 188 6.35 3.08 7.19
CA LYS A 188 7.24 1.94 6.96
C LYS A 188 6.84 1.25 5.66
N GLY A 189 7.82 0.73 4.94
CA GLY A 189 7.59 -0.01 3.70
C GLY A 189 7.63 0.86 2.44
N ALA A 190 7.25 0.27 1.32
CA ALA A 190 7.40 0.82 -0.04
C ALA A 190 6.37 1.87 -0.44
N PHE A 191 5.31 2.02 0.35
CA PHE A 191 4.14 2.82 0.07
C PHE A 191 4.00 3.91 1.12
N GLU A 192 3.80 5.16 0.69
CA GLU A 192 3.39 6.26 1.55
C GLU A 192 1.89 6.55 1.36
N ALA A 193 1.12 6.47 2.44
CA ALA A 193 -0.29 6.79 2.46
C ALA A 193 -0.52 8.29 2.38
N LEU A 194 -1.45 8.68 1.52
CA LEU A 194 -1.86 10.06 1.40
C LEU A 194 -2.97 10.33 2.41
N ILE A 195 -2.61 11.01 3.49
CA ILE A 195 -3.55 11.43 4.52
C ILE A 195 -4.02 12.84 4.16
N PRO A 196 -5.32 13.05 3.92
CA PRO A 196 -5.85 14.39 3.70
C PRO A 196 -5.51 15.27 4.90
N ILE A 197 -4.88 16.41 4.66
CA ILE A 197 -4.76 17.44 5.69
C ILE A 197 -6.20 17.88 6.01
N PRO A 198 -6.65 17.82 7.28
CA PRO A 198 -7.90 18.45 7.65
C PRO A 198 -7.77 19.94 7.32
N VAL A 199 -8.33 20.36 6.19
CA VAL A 199 -8.49 21.79 5.91
C VAL A 199 -9.33 22.32 7.06
N PRO A 200 -8.86 23.34 7.81
CA PRO A 200 -9.72 24.01 8.76
C PRO A 200 -10.97 24.39 7.98
N SER A 201 -12.13 23.90 8.40
CA SER A 201 -13.38 24.43 7.87
C SER A 201 -13.40 25.89 8.32
N THR A 202 -12.90 26.77 7.47
CA THR A 202 -13.20 28.19 7.58
C THR A 202 -14.71 28.21 7.52
N GLY A 203 -15.34 28.39 8.67
CA GLY A 203 -16.77 28.48 8.80
C GLY A 203 -17.23 29.66 7.96
N VAL A 204 -17.45 29.43 6.67
CA VAL A 204 -18.36 30.24 5.89
C VAL A 204 -19.70 29.85 6.49
N ALA A 205 -20.10 30.58 7.54
CA ALA A 205 -21.49 30.66 7.92
C ALA A 205 -22.22 30.95 6.61
N GLN A 206 -22.94 29.95 6.08
CA GLN A 206 -23.92 30.20 5.04
C GLN A 206 -24.88 31.20 5.66
N SER A 207 -24.68 32.48 5.35
CA SER A 207 -25.65 33.51 5.67
C SER A 207 -26.92 33.05 4.98
N ALA A 208 -27.86 32.54 5.76
CA ALA A 208 -29.19 32.22 5.31
C ALA A 208 -29.78 33.52 4.75
N ALA A 209 -29.70 33.69 3.43
CA ALA A 209 -30.50 34.69 2.74
C ALA A 209 -31.94 34.19 2.83
N GLN A 210 -32.62 34.54 3.92
CA GLN A 210 -34.08 34.55 3.98
C GLN A 210 -34.55 35.43 2.81
N SER A 211 -35.14 34.77 1.81
CA SER A 211 -35.90 35.42 0.76
C SER A 211 -37.10 36.10 1.39
N ASN A 212 -36.94 37.35 1.81
CA ASN A 212 -38.06 38.25 2.03
C ASN A 212 -38.54 38.72 0.65
N ALA A 213 -39.40 37.89 0.06
CA ALA A 213 -40.18 38.28 -1.11
C ALA A 213 -41.05 39.49 -0.75
N VAL A 214 -40.73 40.65 -1.32
CA VAL A 214 -41.57 41.85 -1.29
C VAL A 214 -42.74 41.62 -2.26
N PRO A 215 -44.01 41.66 -1.81
CA PRO A 215 -45.15 41.53 -2.72
C PRO A 215 -45.33 42.86 -3.47
N VAL A 216 -44.94 42.92 -4.73
CA VAL A 216 -45.38 43.99 -5.63
C VAL A 216 -46.74 43.58 -6.18
N GLY A 217 -47.79 44.18 -5.63
CA GLY A 217 -49.13 44.07 -6.16
C GLY A 217 -49.21 44.71 -7.55
N LEU A 218 -49.59 43.92 -8.55
CA LEU A 218 -50.15 44.44 -9.78
C LEU A 218 -51.41 43.64 -10.10
N GLY A 219 -52.56 44.25 -9.80
CA GLY A 219 -53.86 43.70 -10.15
C GLY A 219 -54.09 43.77 -11.65
N ILE A 220 -54.43 42.63 -12.24
CA ILE A 220 -55.22 42.59 -13.48
C ILE A 220 -56.28 41.51 -13.27
N SER A 221 -57.52 41.97 -13.10
CA SER A 221 -58.74 41.16 -13.10
C SER A 221 -59.17 40.95 -14.54
N VAL A 222 -59.35 39.69 -14.98
CA VAL A 222 -60.20 39.35 -16.12
C VAL A 222 -61.10 38.20 -15.72
N ALA A 223 -62.40 38.45 -15.79
CA ALA A 223 -63.50 37.57 -15.44
C ALA A 223 -63.90 36.68 -16.62
N GLY A 224 -64.39 35.47 -16.31
CA GLY A 224 -65.15 34.57 -17.22
C GLY A 224 -64.30 33.96 -18.33
N VAL A 225 -64.45 32.71 -18.75
CA VAL A 225 -65.67 31.92 -18.99
C VAL A 225 -65.26 30.44 -18.88
N GLY A 226 -66.16 29.61 -18.36
CA GLY A 226 -65.93 28.18 -18.19
C GLY A 226 -65.86 27.38 -19.49
N ALA A 227 -65.26 26.19 -19.41
CA ALA A 227 -65.61 25.02 -20.22
C ALA A 227 -65.08 23.76 -19.54
N ALA A 228 -65.84 22.69 -19.70
CA ALA A 228 -65.81 21.45 -18.95
C ALA A 228 -64.92 20.36 -19.58
N LEU A 229 -64.71 19.29 -18.79
CA LEU A 229 -64.47 17.89 -19.18
C LEU A 229 -63.33 17.54 -20.15
N ALA A 230 -62.42 16.65 -19.71
CA ALA A 230 -62.45 15.23 -20.12
C ALA A 230 -61.33 14.43 -19.44
N VAL A 231 -61.75 13.35 -18.78
CA VAL A 231 -60.92 12.23 -18.31
C VAL A 231 -60.54 11.38 -19.51
N ILE A 232 -59.25 11.08 -19.73
CA ILE A 232 -58.84 9.89 -20.48
C ILE A 232 -57.62 9.26 -19.79
N ALA A 233 -57.87 8.13 -19.13
CA ALA A 233 -56.86 7.18 -18.70
C ALA A 233 -56.50 6.26 -19.87
N PHE A 234 -55.22 6.07 -20.17
CA PHE A 234 -54.75 4.95 -20.99
C PHE A 234 -53.92 4.00 -20.13
N ILE A 235 -54.55 2.88 -19.81
CA ILE A 235 -53.92 1.64 -19.38
C ILE A 235 -53.38 0.96 -20.64
N ALA A 236 -52.09 0.62 -20.67
CA ALA A 236 -51.55 -0.34 -21.63
C ALA A 236 -50.61 -1.33 -20.91
N ALA A 237 -51.03 -2.59 -20.92
CA ALA A 237 -50.39 -3.76 -20.31
C ALA A 237 -49.21 -4.29 -21.16
N PRO A 238 -48.41 -5.26 -20.66
CA PRO A 238 -47.08 -5.58 -21.19
C PRO A 238 -47.12 -6.59 -22.35
N ARG A 239 -46.24 -6.42 -23.36
CA ARG A 239 -46.01 -7.40 -24.43
C ARG A 239 -44.89 -8.37 -24.05
N ARG A 240 -45.21 -9.67 -24.20
CA ARG A 240 -44.38 -10.85 -23.90
C ARG A 240 -43.85 -11.47 -25.21
N ARG A 241 -42.64 -12.09 -25.12
CA ARG A 241 -42.03 -13.16 -25.98
C ARG A 241 -41.49 -12.71 -27.36
N ARG A 242 -40.42 -13.28 -27.93
CA ARG A 242 -39.82 -14.65 -27.96
C ARG A 242 -38.27 -14.56 -28.03
N ARG A 243 -37.46 -15.50 -27.48
CA ARG A 243 -36.80 -16.67 -28.16
C ARG A 243 -36.42 -16.38 -29.63
N SER A 244 -35.22 -16.59 -30.15
CA SER A 244 -34.28 -17.72 -30.02
C SER A 244 -32.96 -17.35 -30.72
N GLY A 245 -31.84 -17.93 -30.30
CA GLY A 245 -30.53 -17.87 -30.92
C GLY A 245 -29.55 -18.59 -30.02
#